data_AF-A0A9D2DRK1-F1
#
_entry.id   AF-A0A9D2DRK1-F1
#
_cell.length_a   1.000
_cell.length_b   1.000
_cell.length_c   1.000
_cell.angle_alpha   90.00
_cell.angle_beta   90.00
_cell.angle_gamma   90.00
#
_symmetry.space_group_name_H-M   'P 1'
#
loop_
_entity.id
_entity.type
_entity.pdbx_description
1 polymer ?
#
loop_
_entity_poly.entity_id
_entity_poly.type
_entity_poly.pdbx_seq_one_letter_code
_entity_poly.pdbx_strand_id
1 'polypeptide(L)'
;MIMKKFMYSLLACVTFFLVFAVNVSAVSYKAGGECGKDLKWSLDYDGNLVIYGEGEMTNFGFWDYNSKGWGEYSSEIKTVTVEKGVTTLGRSAFESCKNLTTVKLPTTLKIIESDAFRNCASLSKINLPKGLEELGAYTFCGCSSLTSIQIPSTLTNFGCRGYGQGTFAESGLTSISIPANVKKMASYCFENCPNLTTVNINGSNLAVEYQAFYNCKNLTTVKMGSGVTSIKSMAFWGCSSL
;
A
#
# COMPACT_ATOMS: atom_id res chain seq x y z
N MET A 1 -34.00 33.26 32.98
CA MET A 1 -32.95 33.31 31.94
C MET A 1 -32.39 31.91 31.65
N ILE A 2 -33.26 30.90 31.44
CA ILE A 2 -32.85 29.49 31.20
C ILE A 2 -33.52 28.90 29.94
N MET A 3 -34.62 29.48 29.44
CA MET A 3 -35.31 29.00 28.23
C MET A 3 -34.75 29.50 26.88
N LYS A 4 -33.85 30.51 26.85
CA LYS A 4 -33.25 30.97 25.57
C LYS A 4 -32.03 30.15 25.13
N LYS A 5 -31.39 29.38 26.03
CA LYS A 5 -30.19 28.57 25.70
C LYS A 5 -30.53 27.22 25.03
N PHE A 6 -31.73 26.68 25.26
CA PHE A 6 -32.20 25.44 24.64
C PHE A 6 -32.72 25.61 23.20
N MET A 7 -33.17 26.81 22.83
CA MET A 7 -33.72 27.06 21.50
C MET A 7 -32.63 27.24 20.43
N TYR A 8 -31.41 27.67 20.79
CA TYR A 8 -30.27 27.74 19.87
C TYR A 8 -29.56 26.39 19.68
N SER A 9 -29.59 25.48 20.65
CA SER A 9 -29.01 24.14 20.47
C SER A 9 -29.92 23.21 19.64
N LEU A 10 -31.25 23.42 19.68
CA LEU A 10 -32.19 22.68 18.86
C LEU A 10 -32.20 23.19 17.41
N LEU A 11 -32.05 24.51 17.19
CA LEU A 11 -31.97 25.09 15.84
C LEU A 11 -30.64 24.75 15.14
N ALA A 12 -29.52 24.69 15.87
CA ALA A 12 -28.23 24.26 15.33
C ALA A 12 -28.20 22.75 14.99
N CYS A 13 -28.90 21.91 15.78
CA CYS A 13 -29.08 20.49 15.45
C CYS A 13 -29.98 20.27 14.22
N VAL A 14 -30.99 21.12 14.02
CA VAL A 14 -31.92 20.98 12.88
C VAL A 14 -31.34 21.55 11.58
N THR A 15 -30.51 22.60 11.63
CA THR A 15 -29.83 23.12 10.42
C THR A 15 -28.68 22.24 9.91
N PHE A 16 -28.13 21.35 10.76
CA PHE A 16 -27.16 20.35 10.30
C PHE A 16 -27.81 19.14 9.61
N PHE A 17 -29.12 18.94 9.79
CA PHE A 17 -29.88 17.81 9.23
C PHE A 17 -30.67 18.15 7.94
N LEU A 18 -30.63 19.39 7.45
CA LEU A 18 -31.44 19.85 6.31
C LEU A 18 -30.66 20.12 5.01
N VAL A 19 -29.38 19.77 4.95
CA VAL A 19 -28.64 19.65 3.69
C VAL A 19 -28.37 18.16 3.50
N PHE A 20 -28.82 17.57 2.39
CA PHE A 20 -28.87 16.13 2.07
C PHE A 20 -30.14 15.39 2.52
N ALA A 21 -31.29 15.77 1.95
CA ALA A 21 -32.28 14.77 1.56
C ALA A 21 -31.75 13.99 0.34
N VAL A 22 -30.80 13.10 0.58
CA VAL A 22 -30.48 11.98 -0.31
C VAL A 22 -30.69 10.75 0.54
N ASN A 23 -31.45 9.77 0.05
CA ASN A 23 -31.62 8.47 0.70
C ASN A 23 -30.24 7.81 0.88
N VAL A 24 -29.58 8.11 1.99
CA VAL A 24 -28.42 7.37 2.47
C VAL A 24 -29.00 6.31 3.38
N SER A 25 -29.05 5.06 2.91
CA SER A 25 -29.11 3.91 3.80
C SER A 25 -28.10 4.17 4.91
N ALA A 26 -28.56 4.33 6.16
CA ALA A 26 -27.70 4.60 7.29
C ALA A 26 -26.57 3.56 7.29
N VAL A 27 -25.36 3.99 6.92
CA VAL A 27 -24.19 3.11 6.97
C VAL A 27 -24.01 2.82 8.45
N SER A 28 -24.36 1.60 8.88
CA SER A 28 -24.10 1.17 10.24
C SER A 28 -22.61 0.88 10.35
N TYR A 29 -21.89 1.79 11.01
CA TYR A 29 -20.48 1.61 11.29
C TYR A 29 -20.32 0.52 12.35
N LYS A 30 -19.47 -0.47 12.07
CA LYS A 30 -19.04 -1.48 13.01
C LYS A 30 -18.01 -0.92 13.99
N ALA A 31 -17.06 -0.13 13.49
CA ALA A 31 -16.03 0.52 14.29
C ALA A 31 -15.51 1.78 13.61
N GLY A 32 -14.82 2.64 14.35
CA GLY A 32 -14.18 3.83 13.82
C GLY A 32 -13.26 4.48 14.85
N GLY A 33 -12.44 5.41 14.41
CA GLY A 33 -11.49 6.10 15.27
C GLY A 33 -10.56 7.03 14.51
N GLU A 34 -9.46 7.40 15.15
CA GLU A 34 -8.42 8.24 14.58
C GLU A 34 -7.24 7.38 14.13
N CYS A 35 -6.53 7.81 13.09
CA CYS A 35 -5.33 7.16 12.56
C CYS A 35 -4.22 8.15 12.17
N GLY A 36 -4.32 9.37 12.70
CA GLY A 36 -3.44 10.49 12.46
C GLY A 36 -4.02 11.71 13.17
N LYS A 37 -3.26 12.80 13.24
CA LYS A 37 -3.71 14.03 13.91
C LYS A 37 -5.05 14.53 13.35
N ASP A 38 -5.17 14.50 12.02
CA ASP A 38 -6.32 15.03 11.28
C ASP A 38 -6.95 13.95 10.37
N LEU A 39 -6.67 12.68 10.65
CA LEU A 39 -7.17 11.52 9.93
C LEU A 39 -8.05 10.62 10.81
N LYS A 40 -9.16 10.18 10.22
CA LYS A 40 -10.14 9.29 10.82
C LYS A 40 -10.36 8.07 9.95
N TRP A 41 -10.94 7.04 10.55
CA TRP A 41 -11.34 5.84 9.84
C TRP A 41 -12.70 5.34 10.31
N SER A 42 -13.34 4.58 9.44
CA SER A 42 -14.58 3.86 9.72
C SER A 42 -14.57 2.49 9.03
N LEU A 43 -15.09 1.48 9.71
CA LEU A 43 -15.29 0.13 9.20
C LEU A 43 -16.78 -0.21 9.27
N ASP A 44 -17.35 -0.71 8.20
CA ASP A 44 -18.72 -1.25 8.20
C ASP A 44 -18.75 -2.77 8.45
N TYR A 45 -19.95 -3.34 8.56
CA TYR A 45 -20.14 -4.79 8.77
C TYR A 45 -19.81 -5.66 7.55
N ASP A 46 -19.67 -5.06 6.36
CA ASP A 46 -19.32 -5.78 5.14
C ASP A 46 -17.81 -5.93 4.97
N GLY A 47 -17.02 -5.23 5.79
CA GLY A 47 -15.56 -5.24 5.76
C GLY A 47 -14.97 -4.13 4.90
N ASN A 48 -15.69 -3.02 4.69
CA ASN A 48 -15.19 -1.86 3.99
C ASN A 48 -14.59 -0.85 4.98
N LEU A 49 -13.26 -0.71 4.93
CA LEU A 49 -12.52 0.28 5.69
C LEU A 49 -12.37 1.56 4.86
N VAL A 50 -12.79 2.69 5.42
CA VAL A 50 -12.62 4.02 4.82
C VAL A 50 -11.72 4.85 5.72
N ILE A 51 -10.73 5.52 5.13
CA ILE A 51 -9.82 6.46 5.79
C ILE A 51 -10.00 7.83 5.16
N TYR A 52 -10.27 8.84 5.96
CA TYR A 52 -10.64 10.18 5.51
C TYR A 52 -10.08 11.27 6.42
N GLY A 53 -10.06 12.50 5.91
CA GLY A 53 -9.38 13.64 6.54
C GLY A 53 -8.21 14.15 5.71
N GLU A 54 -7.38 14.98 6.31
CA GLU A 54 -6.25 15.63 5.63
C GLU A 54 -4.92 15.33 6.32
N GLY A 55 -3.87 15.10 5.54
CA GLY A 55 -2.51 14.95 6.04
C GLY A 55 -2.04 13.50 6.21
N GLU A 56 -1.16 13.30 7.19
CA GLU A 56 -0.35 12.09 7.33
C GLU A 56 -0.97 11.08 8.30
N MET A 57 -0.94 9.81 7.91
CA MET A 57 -1.27 8.70 8.79
C MET A 57 -0.10 8.38 9.72
N THR A 58 -0.40 8.12 10.99
CA THR A 58 0.61 7.70 11.98
C THR A 58 1.25 6.37 11.58
N ASN A 59 2.53 6.20 11.88
CA ASN A 59 3.23 4.92 11.75
C ASN A 59 2.82 3.95 12.86
N PHE A 60 2.46 2.71 12.49
CA PHE A 60 2.09 1.67 13.45
C PHE A 60 3.31 0.80 13.81
N GLY A 61 3.35 0.32 15.06
CA GLY A 61 4.51 -0.36 15.61
C GLY A 61 4.67 -1.78 15.10
N PHE A 62 5.91 -2.21 14.82
CA PHE A 62 6.24 -3.57 14.36
C PHE A 62 5.79 -4.70 15.30
N TRP A 63 5.64 -4.40 16.60
CA TRP A 63 5.34 -5.38 17.66
C TRP A 63 3.97 -5.16 18.30
N ASP A 64 3.25 -4.12 17.86
CA ASP A 64 1.92 -3.79 18.37
C ASP A 64 0.93 -3.73 17.21
N TYR A 65 0.43 -4.90 16.82
CA TYR A 65 -0.57 -5.04 15.76
C TYR A 65 -1.88 -4.32 16.06
N ASN A 66 -2.14 -4.01 17.34
CA ASN A 66 -3.31 -3.28 17.83
C ASN A 66 -3.06 -1.76 17.88
N SER A 67 -1.83 -1.30 17.63
CA SER A 67 -1.54 0.14 17.54
C SER A 67 -2.31 0.84 16.42
N LYS A 68 -2.76 0.08 15.40
CA LYS A 68 -3.74 0.56 14.42
C LYS A 68 -5.16 0.31 14.92
N GLY A 69 -6.02 1.32 14.83
CA GLY A 69 -7.40 1.25 15.35
C GLY A 69 -8.26 0.12 14.77
N TRP A 70 -7.92 -0.40 13.59
CA TRP A 70 -8.60 -1.55 12.96
C TRP A 70 -7.86 -2.88 13.10
N GLY A 71 -6.85 -2.96 13.98
CA GLY A 71 -5.97 -4.13 14.12
C GLY A 71 -6.74 -5.44 14.37
N GLU A 72 -7.69 -5.42 15.30
CA GLU A 72 -8.53 -6.57 15.65
C GLU A 72 -9.45 -7.02 14.51
N TYR A 73 -9.74 -6.13 13.56
CA TYR A 73 -10.60 -6.40 12.40
C TYR A 73 -9.81 -6.76 11.13
N SER A 74 -8.48 -6.95 11.20
CA SER A 74 -7.64 -7.19 10.02
C SER A 74 -8.10 -8.40 9.18
N SER A 75 -8.65 -9.43 9.83
CA SER A 75 -9.22 -10.60 9.16
C SER A 75 -10.59 -10.35 8.51
N GLU A 76 -11.24 -9.23 8.81
CA GLU A 76 -12.57 -8.89 8.29
C GLU A 76 -12.52 -7.87 7.15
N ILE A 77 -11.42 -7.10 7.05
CA ILE A 77 -11.24 -6.08 6.03
C ILE A 77 -11.12 -6.73 4.66
N LYS A 78 -12.08 -6.41 3.78
CA LYS A 78 -12.13 -6.85 2.38
C LYS A 78 -11.74 -5.75 1.42
N THR A 79 -12.09 -4.50 1.74
CA THR A 79 -11.78 -3.34 0.93
C THR A 79 -11.23 -2.20 1.76
N VAL A 80 -10.34 -1.40 1.17
CA VAL A 80 -9.82 -0.18 1.75
C VAL A 80 -10.06 0.97 0.77
N THR A 81 -10.67 2.06 1.24
CA THR A 81 -10.76 3.33 0.52
C THR A 81 -10.04 4.40 1.31
N VAL A 82 -9.01 4.98 0.72
CA VAL A 82 -8.29 6.13 1.26
C VAL A 82 -8.76 7.36 0.49
N GLU A 83 -9.40 8.30 1.18
CA GLU A 83 -10.01 9.47 0.56
C GLU A 83 -9.00 10.58 0.24
N LYS A 84 -9.43 11.53 -0.58
CA LYS A 84 -8.64 12.70 -0.93
C LYS A 84 -8.27 13.48 0.33
N GLY A 85 -7.03 13.97 0.39
CA GLY A 85 -6.50 14.73 1.52
C GLY A 85 -5.41 13.97 2.26
N VAL A 86 -5.49 12.63 2.27
CA VAL A 86 -4.44 11.77 2.82
C VAL A 86 -3.18 11.89 1.95
N THR A 87 -2.03 12.18 2.59
CA THR A 87 -0.72 12.36 1.94
C THR A 87 0.24 11.21 2.22
N THR A 88 0.06 10.49 3.33
CA THR A 88 0.93 9.38 3.73
C THR A 88 0.10 8.20 4.24
N LEU A 89 0.47 6.99 3.82
CA LEU A 89 0.06 5.75 4.47
C LEU A 89 1.14 5.30 5.45
N GLY A 90 0.75 5.11 6.69
CA GLY A 90 1.64 4.76 7.78
C GLY A 90 2.20 3.35 7.67
N ARG A 91 3.34 3.13 8.33
CA ARG A 91 4.00 1.84 8.44
C ARG A 91 3.02 0.77 8.95
N SER A 92 3.04 -0.41 8.34
CA SER A 92 2.18 -1.55 8.72
C SER A 92 0.66 -1.28 8.73
N ALA A 93 0.18 -0.20 8.08
CA ALA A 93 -1.23 0.23 8.12
C ALA A 93 -2.23 -0.89 7.78
N PHE A 94 -1.94 -1.72 6.79
CA PHE A 94 -2.79 -2.85 6.39
C PHE A 94 -2.05 -4.19 6.46
N GLU A 95 -0.96 -4.25 7.23
CA GLU A 95 -0.20 -5.49 7.39
C GLU A 95 -1.12 -6.62 7.88
N SER A 96 -1.02 -7.76 7.21
CA SER A 96 -1.78 -8.99 7.48
C SER A 96 -3.30 -8.84 7.35
N CYS A 97 -3.81 -7.85 6.61
CA CYS A 97 -5.20 -7.85 6.16
C CYS A 97 -5.39 -8.91 5.07
N LYS A 98 -5.46 -10.19 5.48
CA LYS A 98 -5.37 -11.34 4.56
C LYS A 98 -6.53 -11.40 3.56
N ASN A 99 -7.70 -10.90 3.94
CA ASN A 99 -8.91 -10.88 3.10
C ASN A 99 -9.04 -9.61 2.26
N LEU A 100 -8.09 -8.67 2.36
CA LEU A 100 -8.10 -7.43 1.58
C LEU A 100 -7.89 -7.74 0.10
N THR A 101 -8.90 -7.47 -0.72
CA THR A 101 -8.87 -7.72 -2.18
C THR A 101 -8.67 -6.46 -2.99
N THR A 102 -9.17 -5.31 -2.51
CA THR A 102 -9.24 -4.06 -3.26
C THR A 102 -8.82 -2.87 -2.40
N VAL A 103 -7.92 -2.04 -2.94
CA VAL A 103 -7.47 -0.79 -2.31
C VAL A 103 -7.67 0.37 -3.30
N LYS A 104 -8.37 1.42 -2.87
CA LYS A 104 -8.49 2.68 -3.58
C LYS A 104 -7.62 3.73 -2.90
N LEU A 105 -6.59 4.21 -3.62
CA LEU A 105 -5.66 5.24 -3.14
C LEU A 105 -5.98 6.59 -3.80
N PRO A 106 -5.85 7.72 -3.07
CA PRO A 106 -6.15 9.04 -3.61
C PRO A 106 -4.95 9.56 -4.40
N THR A 107 -5.19 10.52 -5.29
CA THR A 107 -4.12 11.18 -6.04
C THR A 107 -3.23 12.09 -5.19
N THR A 108 -3.69 12.45 -3.98
CA THR A 108 -2.94 13.25 -3.00
C THR A 108 -1.87 12.44 -2.26
N LEU A 109 -1.92 11.12 -2.32
CA LEU A 109 -1.01 10.25 -1.60
C LEU A 109 0.40 10.31 -2.22
N LYS A 110 1.38 10.65 -1.38
CA LYS A 110 2.80 10.86 -1.72
C LYS A 110 3.70 9.76 -1.19
N ILE A 111 3.39 9.23 -0.01
CA ILE A 111 4.26 8.27 0.67
C ILE A 111 3.43 7.03 1.06
N ILE A 112 3.97 5.85 0.75
CA ILE A 112 3.52 4.59 1.33
C ILE A 112 4.71 4.02 2.11
N GLU A 113 4.59 4.03 3.43
CA GLU A 113 5.64 3.57 4.34
C GLU A 113 5.86 2.05 4.26
N SER A 114 6.91 1.59 4.93
CA SER A 114 7.26 0.16 4.97
C SER A 114 6.11 -0.70 5.50
N ASP A 115 6.04 -1.93 5.00
CA ASP A 115 5.11 -2.97 5.46
C ASP A 115 3.61 -2.64 5.28
N ALA A 116 3.25 -1.51 4.66
CA ALA A 116 1.87 -1.02 4.63
C ALA A 116 0.84 -2.02 4.07
N PHE A 117 1.22 -2.91 3.14
CA PHE A 117 0.38 -3.99 2.64
C PHE A 117 1.04 -5.38 2.78
N ARG A 118 2.00 -5.52 3.70
CA ARG A 118 2.71 -6.78 3.91
C ARG A 118 1.73 -7.89 4.29
N ASN A 119 1.85 -9.07 3.69
CA ASN A 119 0.99 -10.23 3.90
C ASN A 119 -0.51 -10.00 3.62
N CYS A 120 -0.86 -9.01 2.79
CA CYS A 120 -2.20 -8.91 2.18
C CYS A 120 -2.36 -9.97 1.08
N ALA A 121 -2.46 -11.23 1.48
CA ALA A 121 -2.39 -12.38 0.57
C ALA A 121 -3.47 -12.39 -0.53
N SER A 122 -4.66 -11.86 -0.27
CA SER A 122 -5.76 -11.76 -1.25
C SER A 122 -5.73 -10.48 -2.11
N LEU A 123 -4.79 -9.56 -1.90
CA LEU A 123 -4.72 -8.32 -2.67
C LEU A 123 -4.28 -8.64 -4.10
N SER A 124 -5.23 -8.59 -5.04
CA SER A 124 -4.98 -9.01 -6.43
C SER A 124 -4.59 -7.88 -7.36
N LYS A 125 -5.00 -6.65 -7.03
CA LYS A 125 -4.73 -5.44 -7.80
C LYS A 125 -4.64 -4.22 -6.90
N ILE A 126 -3.67 -3.36 -7.17
CA ILE A 126 -3.57 -2.01 -6.61
C ILE A 126 -3.05 -1.05 -7.67
N ASN A 127 -3.66 0.14 -7.74
CA ASN A 127 -3.18 1.20 -8.63
C ASN A 127 -2.42 2.21 -7.78
N LEU A 128 -1.10 2.31 -7.99
CA LEU A 128 -0.29 3.31 -7.31
C LEU A 128 -0.61 4.72 -7.86
N PRO A 129 -0.76 5.75 -7.00
CA PRO A 129 -1.00 7.12 -7.45
C PRO A 129 0.12 7.61 -8.36
N LYS A 130 -0.24 8.37 -9.42
CA LYS A 130 0.74 8.96 -10.34
C LYS A 130 1.73 9.92 -9.67
N GLY A 131 1.34 10.48 -8.53
CA GLY A 131 2.14 11.44 -7.75
C GLY A 131 2.89 10.81 -6.57
N LEU A 132 2.97 9.48 -6.48
CA LEU A 132 3.63 8.76 -5.40
C LEU A 132 5.16 8.94 -5.47
N GLU A 133 5.77 9.39 -4.39
CA GLU A 133 7.18 9.80 -4.32
C GLU A 133 8.05 8.79 -3.54
N GLU A 134 7.50 8.14 -2.52
CA GLU A 134 8.21 7.13 -1.73
C GLU A 134 7.38 5.85 -1.56
N LEU A 135 8.05 4.71 -1.74
CA LEU A 135 7.51 3.37 -1.50
C LEU A 135 8.48 2.58 -0.62
N GLY A 136 8.01 2.23 0.58
CA GLY A 136 8.78 1.62 1.64
C GLY A 136 9.29 0.19 1.36
N ALA A 137 10.04 -0.33 2.33
CA ALA A 137 10.48 -1.72 2.33
C ALA A 137 9.31 -2.66 2.63
N TYR A 138 9.33 -3.87 2.06
CA TYR A 138 8.32 -4.91 2.29
C TYR A 138 6.86 -4.53 2.00
N THR A 139 6.60 -3.38 1.35
CA THR A 139 5.23 -2.85 1.21
C THR A 139 4.26 -3.86 0.61
N PHE A 140 4.69 -4.67 -0.36
CA PHE A 140 3.90 -5.74 -0.99
C PHE A 140 4.51 -7.13 -0.77
N CYS A 141 5.33 -7.28 0.28
CA CYS A 141 5.89 -8.58 0.64
C CYS A 141 4.77 -9.55 1.02
N GLY A 142 4.76 -10.76 0.43
CA GLY A 142 3.72 -11.76 0.69
C GLY A 142 2.34 -11.45 0.11
N CYS A 143 2.22 -10.45 -0.78
CA CYS A 143 1.00 -10.23 -1.59
C CYS A 143 0.89 -11.29 -2.71
N SER A 144 0.65 -12.53 -2.33
CA SER A 144 0.71 -13.70 -3.23
C SER A 144 -0.36 -13.70 -4.34
N SER A 145 -1.45 -12.94 -4.20
CA SER A 145 -2.45 -12.76 -5.26
C SER A 145 -2.16 -11.58 -6.19
N LEU A 146 -1.19 -10.71 -5.87
CA LEU A 146 -0.91 -9.49 -6.65
C LEU A 146 -0.18 -9.86 -7.95
N THR A 147 -0.92 -9.92 -9.05
CA THR A 147 -0.39 -10.42 -10.34
C THR A 147 0.32 -9.37 -11.17
N SER A 148 -0.02 -8.10 -10.99
CA SER A 148 0.57 -6.97 -11.72
C SER A 148 0.56 -5.70 -10.89
N ILE A 149 1.58 -4.87 -11.10
CA ILE A 149 1.67 -3.52 -10.54
C ILE A 149 2.43 -2.62 -11.51
N GLN A 150 2.01 -1.37 -11.63
CA GLN A 150 2.73 -0.35 -12.40
C GLN A 150 3.51 0.54 -11.44
N ILE A 151 4.81 0.67 -11.67
CA ILE A 151 5.68 1.61 -10.94
C ILE A 151 5.46 3.02 -11.52
N PRO A 152 4.97 4.00 -10.73
CA PRO A 152 4.80 5.38 -11.19
C PRO A 152 6.11 6.01 -11.65
N SER A 153 6.05 6.91 -12.62
CA SER A 153 7.21 7.63 -13.15
C SER A 153 7.85 8.60 -12.13
N THR A 154 7.15 8.88 -11.03
CA THR A 154 7.62 9.70 -9.92
C THR A 154 8.49 8.94 -8.93
N LEU A 155 8.42 7.60 -8.88
CA LEU A 155 9.26 6.80 -7.99
C LEU A 155 10.68 6.67 -8.54
N THR A 156 11.63 7.41 -7.98
CA THR A 156 13.04 7.28 -8.37
C THR A 156 13.75 6.16 -7.62
N ASN A 157 13.29 5.85 -6.40
CA ASN A 157 13.84 4.81 -5.54
C ASN A 157 12.70 4.09 -4.81
N PHE A 158 12.83 2.79 -4.57
CA PHE A 158 11.90 2.05 -3.71
C PHE A 158 12.60 0.92 -2.95
N GLY A 159 12.02 0.53 -1.82
CA GLY A 159 12.49 -0.57 -0.98
C GLY A 159 13.68 -0.26 -0.08
N CYS A 160 14.15 0.98 -0.03
CA CYS A 160 15.35 1.35 0.73
C CYS A 160 14.98 1.76 2.16
N ARG A 161 15.34 0.96 3.19
CA ARG A 161 15.53 1.31 4.63
C ARG A 161 15.82 0.06 5.51
N GLY A 162 16.97 -0.62 5.42
CA GLY A 162 17.35 -1.73 6.34
C GLY A 162 17.99 -2.99 5.71
N TYR A 163 18.18 -4.03 6.51
CA TYR A 163 18.73 -5.34 6.09
C TYR A 163 17.58 -6.32 5.76
N GLY A 164 17.48 -6.78 4.50
CA GLY A 164 16.61 -7.89 4.07
C GLY A 164 15.42 -7.58 3.14
N GLN A 165 15.48 -6.58 2.25
CA GLN A 165 14.28 -5.79 1.90
C GLN A 165 13.60 -6.07 0.56
N GLY A 166 12.74 -7.09 0.54
CA GLY A 166 11.88 -7.34 -0.61
C GLY A 166 10.60 -6.52 -0.64
N THR A 167 10.57 -5.35 -1.31
CA THR A 167 9.32 -4.58 -1.53
C THR A 167 8.22 -5.44 -2.14
N PHE A 168 8.57 -6.35 -3.04
CA PHE A 168 7.68 -7.26 -3.75
C PHE A 168 8.07 -8.73 -3.52
N ALA A 169 8.85 -9.05 -2.48
CA ALA A 169 9.22 -10.44 -2.21
C ALA A 169 7.98 -11.30 -1.97
N GLU A 170 8.01 -12.55 -2.44
CA GLU A 170 6.91 -13.51 -2.30
C GLU A 170 5.57 -13.03 -2.92
N SER A 171 5.61 -11.98 -3.76
CA SER A 171 4.41 -11.49 -4.44
C SER A 171 4.02 -12.39 -5.61
N GLY A 172 2.74 -12.37 -5.97
CA GLY A 172 2.18 -13.13 -7.09
C GLY A 172 2.51 -12.59 -8.48
N LEU A 173 3.44 -11.63 -8.60
CA LEU A 173 3.69 -10.91 -9.84
C LEU A 173 4.08 -11.88 -10.96
N THR A 174 3.43 -11.75 -12.11
CA THR A 174 3.75 -12.55 -13.31
C THR A 174 4.78 -11.87 -14.20
N SER A 175 4.76 -10.54 -14.21
CA SER A 175 5.74 -9.70 -14.89
C SER A 175 5.93 -8.38 -14.17
N ILE A 176 7.10 -7.77 -14.34
CA ILE A 176 7.38 -6.42 -13.85
C ILE A 176 8.20 -5.62 -14.85
N SER A 177 7.92 -4.32 -14.96
CA SER A 177 8.76 -3.36 -15.67
C SER A 177 9.30 -2.33 -14.69
N ILE A 178 10.63 -2.22 -14.64
CA ILE A 178 11.34 -1.19 -13.89
C ILE A 178 11.59 -0.02 -14.85
N PRO A 179 10.88 1.11 -14.72
CA PRO A 179 10.94 2.20 -15.71
C PRO A 179 12.23 3.01 -15.61
N ALA A 180 12.53 3.79 -16.66
CA ALA A 180 13.79 4.53 -16.80
C ALA A 180 14.08 5.57 -15.72
N ASN A 181 13.05 6.08 -15.04
CA ASN A 181 13.20 7.01 -13.91
C ASN A 181 13.75 6.36 -12.63
N VAL A 182 13.71 5.03 -12.52
CA VAL A 182 14.21 4.31 -11.34
C VAL A 182 15.73 4.29 -11.36
N LYS A 183 16.34 4.85 -10.31
CA LYS A 183 17.78 4.91 -10.10
C LYS A 183 18.26 3.87 -9.09
N LYS A 184 17.39 3.47 -8.15
CA LYS A 184 17.72 2.49 -7.12
C LYS A 184 16.52 1.61 -6.79
N MET A 185 16.79 0.32 -6.62
CA MET A 185 15.90 -0.64 -5.99
C MET A 185 16.67 -1.33 -4.85
N ALA A 186 15.98 -2.05 -3.96
CA ALA A 186 16.64 -2.71 -2.84
C ALA A 186 17.11 -4.13 -3.16
N SER A 187 18.02 -4.66 -2.34
CA SER A 187 18.32 -6.10 -2.30
C SER A 187 17.05 -6.90 -2.01
N TYR A 188 16.94 -8.10 -2.57
CA TYR A 188 15.76 -8.99 -2.38
C TYR A 188 14.43 -8.46 -2.93
N CYS A 189 14.43 -7.36 -3.71
CA CYS A 189 13.21 -6.64 -4.08
C CYS A 189 12.08 -7.52 -4.62
N PHE A 190 12.42 -8.55 -5.40
CA PHE A 190 11.52 -9.54 -6.01
C PHE A 190 11.92 -10.96 -5.61
N GLU A 191 12.55 -11.17 -4.47
CA GLU A 191 12.92 -12.51 -3.99
C GLU A 191 11.69 -13.43 -3.89
N ASN A 192 11.87 -14.72 -4.21
CA ASN A 192 10.87 -15.78 -4.04
C ASN A 192 9.53 -15.48 -4.73
N CYS A 193 9.49 -14.71 -5.82
CA CYS A 193 8.24 -14.50 -6.58
C CYS A 193 7.90 -15.76 -7.40
N PRO A 194 6.91 -16.58 -6.99
CA PRO A 194 6.71 -17.91 -7.55
C PRO A 194 6.17 -17.87 -8.99
N ASN A 195 5.51 -16.79 -9.40
CA ASN A 195 4.84 -16.68 -10.71
C ASN A 195 5.58 -15.77 -11.70
N LEU A 196 6.70 -15.16 -11.28
CA LEU A 196 7.39 -14.15 -12.08
C LEU A 196 8.11 -14.80 -13.25
N THR A 197 7.65 -14.52 -14.48
CA THR A 197 8.22 -15.09 -15.71
C THR A 197 9.01 -14.08 -16.54
N THR A 198 8.64 -12.80 -16.46
CA THR A 198 9.23 -11.75 -17.30
C THR A 198 9.60 -10.52 -16.49
N VAL A 199 10.84 -10.06 -16.63
CA VAL A 199 11.34 -8.81 -16.05
C VAL A 199 11.88 -7.91 -17.15
N ASN A 200 11.40 -6.66 -17.21
CA ASN A 200 11.94 -5.62 -18.10
C ASN A 200 12.61 -4.53 -17.26
N ILE A 201 13.95 -4.46 -17.27
CA ILE A 201 14.74 -3.50 -16.49
C ILE A 201 15.17 -2.34 -17.39
N ASN A 202 14.42 -1.24 -17.37
CA ASN A 202 14.71 -0.04 -18.17
C ASN A 202 15.32 1.10 -17.34
N GLY A 203 15.56 0.90 -16.04
CA GLY A 203 16.12 1.90 -15.12
C GLY A 203 17.41 2.52 -15.62
N SER A 204 17.59 3.83 -15.38
CA SER A 204 18.77 4.58 -15.77
C SER A 204 19.74 4.70 -14.60
N ASN A 205 21.02 4.38 -14.85
CA ASN A 205 22.07 4.29 -13.85
C ASN A 205 21.73 3.29 -12.72
N LEU A 206 21.00 2.23 -13.05
CA LEU A 206 20.47 1.28 -12.09
C LEU A 206 21.41 0.07 -11.93
N ALA A 207 21.77 -0.25 -10.69
CA ALA A 207 22.36 -1.54 -10.36
C ALA A 207 21.26 -2.55 -10.03
N VAL A 208 21.37 -3.77 -10.56
CA VAL A 208 20.54 -4.89 -10.12
C VAL A 208 21.13 -5.41 -8.81
N GLU A 209 20.49 -5.11 -7.69
CA GLU A 209 21.04 -5.33 -6.34
C GLU A 209 21.17 -6.82 -5.93
N TYR A 210 21.83 -7.04 -4.80
CA TYR A 210 22.08 -8.36 -4.22
C TYR A 210 20.77 -9.15 -4.06
N GLN A 211 20.74 -10.38 -4.58
CA GLN A 211 19.58 -11.28 -4.50
C GLN A 211 18.24 -10.66 -4.99
N ALA A 212 18.27 -9.63 -5.84
CA ALA A 212 17.08 -8.89 -6.27
C ALA A 212 15.94 -9.77 -6.81
N PHE A 213 16.27 -10.85 -7.52
CA PHE A 213 15.35 -11.84 -8.08
C PHE A 213 15.67 -13.26 -7.57
N TYR A 214 16.22 -13.38 -6.37
CA TYR A 214 16.60 -14.68 -5.81
C TYR A 214 15.42 -15.66 -5.83
N ASN A 215 15.68 -16.88 -6.28
CA ASN A 215 14.74 -18.01 -6.28
C ASN A 215 13.39 -17.70 -6.99
N CYS A 216 13.39 -16.81 -7.97
CA CYS A 216 12.30 -16.66 -8.94
C CYS A 216 12.34 -17.83 -9.93
N LYS A 217 11.94 -19.03 -9.47
CA LYS A 217 12.15 -20.28 -10.21
C LYS A 217 11.53 -20.31 -11.60
N ASN A 218 10.44 -19.57 -11.83
CA ASN A 218 9.72 -19.50 -13.11
C ASN A 218 10.17 -18.32 -14.00
N LEU A 219 11.19 -17.55 -13.61
CA LEU A 219 11.71 -16.45 -14.41
C LEU A 219 12.40 -17.03 -15.64
N THR A 220 11.90 -16.70 -16.84
CA THR A 220 12.45 -17.18 -18.12
C THR A 220 13.02 -16.06 -18.96
N THR A 221 12.57 -14.82 -18.76
CA THR A 221 12.96 -13.68 -19.60
C THR A 221 13.36 -12.49 -18.74
N VAL A 222 14.61 -12.04 -18.91
CA VAL A 222 15.09 -10.76 -18.38
C VAL A 222 15.56 -9.90 -19.54
N LYS A 223 14.85 -8.79 -19.78
CA LYS A 223 15.26 -7.78 -20.76
C LYS A 223 15.93 -6.63 -20.02
N MET A 224 17.18 -6.35 -20.36
CA MET A 224 17.94 -5.25 -19.78
C MET A 224 18.07 -4.10 -20.78
N GLY A 225 17.69 -2.90 -20.35
CA GLY A 225 17.95 -1.67 -21.07
C GLY A 225 19.39 -1.20 -20.88
N SER A 226 19.82 -0.25 -21.72
CA SER A 226 21.18 0.31 -21.70
C SER A 226 21.54 1.08 -20.42
N GLY A 227 20.57 1.37 -19.55
CA GLY A 227 20.76 2.07 -18.29
C GLY A 227 21.22 1.21 -17.11
N VAL A 228 21.32 -0.12 -17.27
CA VAL A 228 21.81 -1.03 -16.22
C VAL A 228 23.34 -0.91 -16.11
N THR A 229 23.85 -0.57 -14.92
CA THR A 229 25.28 -0.29 -14.70
C THR A 229 26.06 -1.46 -14.10
N SER A 230 25.39 -2.29 -13.30
CA SER A 230 26.00 -3.50 -12.73
C SER A 230 24.92 -4.49 -12.28
N ILE A 231 25.31 -5.76 -12.19
CA ILE A 231 24.51 -6.84 -11.59
C ILE A 231 25.29 -7.31 -10.37
N LYS A 232 24.72 -7.16 -9.18
CA LYS A 232 25.35 -7.57 -7.92
C LYS A 232 25.26 -9.10 -7.74
N SER A 233 26.05 -9.60 -6.79
CA SER A 233 26.13 -11.03 -6.48
C SER A 233 24.74 -11.65 -6.28
N MET A 234 24.55 -12.87 -6.77
CA MET A 234 23.33 -13.66 -6.58
C MET A 234 22.03 -13.00 -7.03
N ALA A 235 22.07 -11.91 -7.81
CA ALA A 235 20.88 -11.18 -8.26
C ALA A 235 19.80 -12.09 -8.88
N PHE A 236 20.21 -13.14 -9.59
CA PHE A 236 19.32 -14.14 -10.21
C PHE A 236 19.59 -15.57 -9.69
N TRP A 237 20.23 -15.73 -8.53
CA TRP A 237 20.52 -17.08 -8.01
C TRP A 237 19.22 -17.83 -7.74
N GLY A 238 19.15 -19.11 -8.13
CA GLY A 238 17.94 -19.92 -7.97
C GLY A 238 16.84 -19.64 -9.01
N CYS A 239 17.05 -18.75 -9.99
CA CYS A 239 16.18 -18.62 -11.16
C CYS A 239 16.40 -19.81 -12.10
N SER A 240 15.88 -20.98 -11.74
CA SER A 240 16.15 -22.25 -12.43
C SER A 240 15.64 -22.33 -13.88
N SER A 241 14.81 -21.38 -14.32
CA SER A 241 14.24 -21.31 -15.68
C SER A 241 14.84 -20.21 -16.56
N LEU A 242 15.82 -19.44 -16.06
CA LEU A 242 16.51 -18.36 -16.77
C LEU A 242 17.82 -18.85 -17.38
#